data_AF-A0A9P7AGL1-F1
#
_entry.id   AF-A0A9P7AGL1-F1
#
_cell.length_a   1.000
_cell.length_b   1.000
_cell.length_c   1.000
_cell.angle_alpha   90.00
_cell.angle_beta   90.00
_cell.angle_gamma   90.00
#
_symmetry.space_group_name_H-M   'P 1'
#
loop_
_entity.id
_entity.type
_entity.pdbx_description
1 polymer ?
#
loop_
_entity_poly.entity_id
_entity_poly.type
_entity_poly.pdbx_seq_one_letter_code
_entity_poly.pdbx_strand_id
1 'polypeptide(L)'
;LSTLQQNTWVHLACHGKQDSMQPDKSRFVVRDEHLTLLDIVERGIPQAEFAFLSACHTATGDEKTSEEMVHLAADLQFSGFKSVIGTLWEVDDSVAKHVVESFYKYMFGDLKDGGVMDCTKAAWALNCATHAVKTKVPLDQRMVFVHIGV
;
A
#
# COMPACT_ATOMS: atom_id res chain seq x y z
N LEU A 1 -15.71 3.86 7.44
CA LEU A 1 -15.27 2.49 7.83
C LEU A 1 -16.11 1.34 7.23
N SER A 2 -17.45 1.45 7.08
CA SER A 2 -18.29 0.42 6.43
C SER A 2 -17.86 0.07 5.00
N THR A 3 -17.28 1.03 4.27
CA THR A 3 -16.70 0.82 2.94
C THR A 3 -15.62 -0.26 2.93
N LEU A 4 -14.79 -0.38 3.98
CA LEU A 4 -13.75 -1.41 4.04
C LEU A 4 -14.35 -2.83 4.15
N GLN A 5 -15.48 -2.98 4.82
CA GLN A 5 -16.15 -4.28 4.98
C GLN A 5 -16.89 -4.74 3.72
N GLN A 6 -17.15 -3.82 2.79
CA GLN A 6 -17.85 -4.11 1.52
C GLN A 6 -16.90 -4.32 0.34
N ASN A 7 -15.59 -4.10 0.52
CA ASN A 7 -14.60 -4.17 -0.53
C ASN A 7 -13.50 -5.15 -0.13
N THR A 8 -13.16 -6.06 -1.05
CA THR A 8 -12.10 -7.04 -0.87
C THR A 8 -10.72 -6.49 -1.27
N TRP A 9 -10.70 -5.34 -1.95
CA TRP A 9 -9.49 -4.66 -2.43
C TRP A 9 -9.47 -3.22 -1.93
N VAL A 10 -8.32 -2.76 -1.43
CA VAL A 10 -8.16 -1.42 -0.84
C VAL A 10 -6.89 -0.75 -1.36
N HIS A 11 -6.98 0.55 -1.69
CA HIS A 11 -5.83 1.41 -1.93
C HIS A 11 -5.86 2.55 -0.91
N LEU A 12 -4.80 2.69 -0.12
CA LEU A 12 -4.63 3.74 0.88
C LEU A 12 -3.52 4.69 0.43
N ALA A 13 -3.90 5.83 -0.14
CA ALA A 13 -3.01 6.94 -0.48
C ALA A 13 -3.09 8.03 0.59
N CYS A 14 -2.56 7.72 1.78
CA CYS A 14 -2.66 8.58 2.95
C CYS A 14 -1.43 8.43 3.84
N HIS A 15 -1.22 9.38 4.75
CA HIS A 15 -0.13 9.28 5.72
C HIS A 15 -0.38 8.12 6.69
N GLY A 16 0.62 7.27 6.84
CA GLY A 16 0.71 6.32 7.95
C GLY A 16 1.46 6.97 9.10
N LYS A 17 1.01 6.73 10.33
CA LYS A 17 1.72 7.10 11.53
C LYS A 17 1.79 5.88 12.42
N GLN A 18 2.97 5.31 12.59
CA GLN A 18 3.17 4.26 13.57
C GLN A 18 3.53 4.84 14.93
N ASP A 19 3.15 4.10 15.97
CA ASP A 19 3.48 4.37 17.36
C ASP A 19 4.33 3.19 17.85
N SER A 20 5.64 3.38 17.86
CA SER A 20 6.61 2.34 18.24
C SER A 20 6.47 1.88 19.70
N MET A 21 5.84 2.68 20.55
CA MET A 21 5.57 2.34 21.95
C MET A 21 4.25 1.57 22.11
N GLN A 22 3.27 1.83 21.25
CA GLN A 22 1.96 1.19 21.22
C GLN A 22 1.58 0.83 19.77
N PRO A 23 2.09 -0.29 19.23
CA PRO A 23 1.90 -0.66 17.82
C PRO A 23 0.44 -0.74 17.39
N ASP A 24 -0.47 -1.09 18.32
CA ASP A 24 -1.93 -1.11 18.14
C ASP A 24 -2.53 0.27 17.83
N LYS A 25 -1.85 1.35 18.19
CA LYS A 25 -2.25 2.75 17.92
C LYS A 25 -1.71 3.28 16.59
N SER A 26 -0.92 2.48 15.87
CA SER A 26 -0.48 2.80 14.51
C SER A 26 -1.70 2.97 13.61
N ARG A 27 -1.70 4.03 12.79
CA ARG A 27 -2.89 4.49 12.09
C ARG A 27 -2.62 5.12 10.74
N PHE A 28 -3.59 4.97 9.86
CA PHE A 28 -3.71 5.77 8.66
C PHE A 28 -4.48 7.06 8.98
N VAL A 29 -3.93 8.20 8.56
CA VAL A 29 -4.56 9.52 8.66
C VAL A 29 -5.45 9.70 7.44
N VAL A 30 -6.73 9.37 7.58
CA VAL A 30 -7.75 9.59 6.56
C VAL A 30 -8.43 10.93 6.86
N ARG A 31 -8.88 11.66 5.84
CA ARG A 31 -9.30 13.07 5.88
C ARG A 31 -9.89 13.58 7.21
N ASP A 32 -10.88 12.86 7.76
CA ASP A 32 -11.61 13.26 8.97
C ASP A 32 -11.55 12.18 10.10
N GLU A 33 -10.81 11.08 9.90
CA GLU A 33 -10.76 9.93 10.81
C GLU A 33 -9.38 9.27 10.87
N HIS A 34 -9.08 8.63 11.99
CA HIS A 34 -7.95 7.71 12.09
C HIS A 34 -8.44 6.29 11.85
N LEU A 35 -7.81 5.59 10.91
CA LEU A 35 -8.00 4.15 10.73
C LEU A 35 -6.81 3.46 11.39
N THR A 36 -6.99 2.97 12.61
CA THR A 36 -5.95 2.20 13.30
C THR A 36 -5.89 0.79 12.75
N LEU A 37 -4.76 0.10 12.96
CA LEU A 37 -4.69 -1.32 12.66
C LEU A 37 -5.72 -2.12 13.47
N LEU A 38 -5.91 -1.76 14.74
CA LEU A 38 -6.90 -2.39 15.60
C LEU A 38 -8.32 -2.26 14.99
N ASP A 39 -8.67 -1.11 14.41
CA ASP A 39 -9.95 -0.92 13.71
C ASP A 39 -10.12 -1.90 12.54
N ILE A 40 -9.04 -2.21 11.81
CA ILE A 40 -9.08 -3.14 10.66
C ILE A 40 -9.25 -4.58 11.14
N VAL A 41 -8.51 -4.97 12.18
CA VAL A 41 -8.56 -6.31 12.78
C VAL A 41 -9.91 -6.57 13.45
N GLU A 42 -10.37 -5.66 14.31
CA GLU A 42 -11.61 -5.82 15.08
C GLU A 42 -12.85 -5.84 14.20
N ARG A 43 -12.87 -5.05 13.12
CA ARG A 43 -14.01 -5.02 12.20
C ARG A 43 -14.13 -6.28 11.38
N GLY A 44 -13.00 -6.91 11.07
CA GLY A 44 -12.89 -7.98 10.08
C GLY A 44 -13.29 -7.48 8.70
N ILE A 45 -12.41 -7.65 7.71
CA ILE A 45 -12.77 -7.43 6.30
C ILE A 45 -13.07 -8.81 5.72
N PRO A 46 -14.35 -9.20 5.57
CA PRO A 46 -14.70 -10.50 5.03
C PRO A 46 -14.12 -10.59 3.62
N GLN A 47 -13.30 -11.61 3.38
CA GLN A 47 -12.64 -11.84 2.08
C GLN A 47 -11.64 -10.74 1.69
N ALA A 48 -10.88 -10.16 2.63
CA ALA A 48 -9.75 -9.30 2.30
C ALA A 48 -8.78 -9.99 1.32
N GLU A 49 -8.59 -9.41 0.13
CA GLU A 49 -7.77 -9.99 -0.93
C GLU A 49 -6.51 -9.18 -1.17
N PHE A 50 -6.63 -7.88 -1.40
CA PHE A 50 -5.49 -7.04 -1.77
C PHE A 50 -5.49 -5.67 -1.09
N ALA A 51 -4.32 -5.24 -0.63
CA ALA A 51 -4.11 -3.87 -0.15
C ALA A 51 -2.90 -3.22 -0.83
N PHE A 52 -3.05 -1.97 -1.24
CA PHE A 52 -1.95 -1.13 -1.69
C PHE A 52 -1.78 0.05 -0.73
N LEU A 53 -0.66 0.13 -0.04
CA LEU A 53 -0.28 1.22 0.83
C LEU A 53 0.64 2.18 0.08
N SER A 54 0.07 3.26 -0.43
CA SER A 54 0.81 4.35 -1.06
C SER A 54 1.10 5.40 0.00
N ALA A 55 2.18 5.20 0.75
CA ALA A 55 2.64 6.18 1.71
C ALA A 55 3.37 7.33 0.99
N CYS A 56 2.79 8.51 1.08
CA CYS A 56 3.34 9.73 0.52
C CYS A 56 3.83 10.63 1.67
N HIS A 57 5.00 11.23 1.53
CA HIS A 57 5.40 12.38 2.35
C HIS A 57 5.48 13.62 1.45
N THR A 58 4.57 14.56 1.64
CA THR A 58 4.77 15.93 1.18
C THR A 58 5.76 16.59 2.13
N ALA A 59 7.02 16.69 1.69
CA ALA A 59 8.11 17.51 2.22
C ALA A 59 7.71 18.52 3.33
N THR A 60 7.62 18.06 4.58
CA THR A 60 7.61 18.91 5.77
C THR A 60 8.54 18.30 6.83
N GLY A 61 9.84 18.57 6.68
CA GLY A 61 10.78 18.93 7.75
C GLY A 61 10.99 18.05 8.99
N ASP A 62 10.38 16.88 9.14
CA ASP A 62 10.62 15.99 10.29
C ASP A 62 11.46 14.78 9.87
N GLU A 63 12.78 14.86 10.11
CA GLU A 63 13.79 13.87 9.75
C GLU A 63 13.71 12.53 10.55
N LYS A 64 12.61 12.28 11.29
CA LYS A 64 12.52 11.16 12.26
C LYS A 64 11.47 10.11 11.97
N THR A 65 10.75 10.18 10.84
CA THR A 65 9.55 9.35 10.58
C THR A 65 9.69 8.39 9.38
N SER A 66 10.93 7.99 9.05
CA SER A 66 11.20 7.19 7.84
C SER A 66 10.96 5.69 7.96
N GLU A 67 10.68 5.16 9.14
CA GLU A 67 10.43 3.73 9.28
C GLU A 67 8.91 3.52 9.20
N GLU A 68 8.43 2.30 8.96
CA GLU A 68 7.14 1.81 9.51
C GLU A 68 5.95 1.52 8.56
N MET A 69 5.98 1.89 7.27
CA MET A 69 4.92 1.45 6.34
C MET A 69 4.99 -0.05 5.98
N VAL A 70 6.17 -0.66 6.08
CA VAL A 70 6.33 -2.12 5.99
C VAL A 70 5.70 -2.86 7.16
N HIS A 71 5.75 -2.31 8.36
CA HIS A 71 5.09 -2.91 9.51
C HIS A 71 3.57 -2.89 9.32
N LEU A 72 3.01 -1.76 8.87
CA LEU A 72 1.60 -1.67 8.50
C LEU A 72 1.22 -2.65 7.37
N ALA A 73 2.09 -2.87 6.38
CA ALA A 73 1.84 -3.85 5.33
C ALA A 73 1.82 -5.29 5.86
N ALA A 74 2.76 -5.64 6.75
CA ALA A 74 2.80 -6.93 7.41
C ALA A 74 1.59 -7.14 8.32
N ASP A 75 1.16 -6.09 9.01
CA ASP A 75 0.01 -6.12 9.90
C ASP A 75 -1.30 -6.31 9.13
N LEU A 76 -1.46 -5.68 7.95
CA LEU A 76 -2.59 -5.95 7.06
C LEU A 76 -2.61 -7.38 6.53
N GLN A 77 -1.45 -7.93 6.20
CA GLN A 77 -1.34 -9.33 5.83
C GLN A 77 -1.78 -10.23 7.00
N PHE A 78 -1.36 -9.92 8.22
CA PHE A 78 -1.76 -10.65 9.43
C PHE A 78 -3.26 -10.49 9.73
N SER A 79 -3.86 -9.35 9.40
CA SER A 79 -5.29 -9.09 9.53
C SER A 79 -6.15 -9.78 8.46
N GLY A 80 -5.54 -10.51 7.52
CA GLY A 80 -6.24 -11.38 6.57
C GLY A 80 -6.21 -10.93 5.11
N PHE A 81 -5.56 -9.81 4.77
CA PHE A 81 -5.27 -9.53 3.36
C PHE A 81 -4.33 -10.59 2.81
N LYS A 82 -4.61 -11.09 1.59
CA LYS A 82 -3.79 -12.14 0.98
C LYS A 82 -2.51 -11.60 0.36
N SER A 83 -2.56 -10.37 -0.14
CA SER A 83 -1.51 -9.76 -0.93
C SER A 83 -1.45 -8.26 -0.64
N VAL A 84 -0.31 -7.76 -0.17
CA VAL A 84 -0.15 -6.38 0.27
C VAL A 84 1.08 -5.76 -0.38
N ILE A 85 0.94 -4.54 -0.89
CA ILE A 85 2.05 -3.69 -1.32
C ILE A 85 2.21 -2.55 -0.33
N GLY A 86 3.45 -2.27 0.07
CA GLY A 86 3.79 -1.11 0.90
C GLY A 86 5.15 -0.54 0.53
N THR A 87 5.61 0.44 1.29
CA THR A 87 6.92 1.08 1.10
C THR A 87 7.79 0.95 2.35
N LEU A 88 9.09 0.70 2.18
CA LEU A 88 10.07 0.60 3.25
C LEU A 88 10.33 1.94 3.94
N TRP A 89 10.37 3.02 3.15
CA TRP A 89 10.53 4.40 3.60
C TRP A 89 9.71 5.34 2.72
N GLU A 90 9.86 6.65 2.96
CA GLU A 90 9.14 7.71 2.26
C GLU A 90 9.46 7.72 0.76
N VAL A 91 8.43 8.02 -0.04
CA VAL A 91 8.51 8.16 -1.50
C VAL A 91 7.97 9.52 -1.87
N ASP A 92 8.66 10.22 -2.76
CA ASP A 92 8.18 11.49 -3.29
C ASP A 92 6.87 11.29 -4.06
N ASP A 93 5.83 12.09 -3.79
CA ASP A 93 4.51 12.00 -4.44
C ASP A 93 4.60 12.01 -5.98
N SER A 94 5.44 12.91 -6.51
CA SER A 94 5.66 13.05 -7.95
C SER A 94 6.23 11.79 -8.59
N VAL A 95 6.93 10.98 -7.80
CA VAL A 95 7.60 9.76 -8.19
C VAL A 95 6.70 8.54 -7.96
N ALA A 96 6.07 8.45 -6.79
CA ALA A 96 5.13 7.40 -6.43
C ALA A 96 4.01 7.26 -7.48
N LYS A 97 3.51 8.39 -7.99
CA LYS A 97 2.50 8.41 -9.06
C LYS A 97 2.90 7.57 -10.28
N HIS A 98 4.16 7.67 -10.74
CA HIS A 98 4.61 6.92 -11.91
C HIS A 98 4.61 5.41 -11.66
N VAL A 99 5.04 4.98 -10.47
CA VAL A 99 5.07 3.56 -10.09
C VAL A 99 3.65 3.03 -9.92
N VAL A 100 2.77 3.75 -9.22
CA VAL A 100 1.37 3.38 -8.99
C VAL A 100 0.57 3.29 -10.29
N GLU A 101 0.71 4.26 -11.19
CA GLU A 101 0.08 4.23 -12.51
C GLU A 101 0.56 3.02 -13.33
N SER A 102 1.87 2.78 -13.34
CA SER A 102 2.43 1.63 -14.06
C SER A 102 2.01 0.30 -13.41
N PHE A 103 1.92 0.23 -12.09
CA PHE A 103 1.46 -0.94 -11.35
C PHE A 103 0.05 -1.31 -11.78
N TYR A 104 -0.90 -0.36 -11.70
CA TYR A 104 -2.29 -0.65 -12.08
C TYR A 104 -2.45 -0.95 -13.57
N LYS A 105 -1.59 -0.38 -14.43
CA LYS A 105 -1.54 -0.76 -15.85
C LYS A 105 -1.14 -2.22 -16.04
N TYR A 106 -0.16 -2.75 -15.31
CA TYR A 106 0.18 -4.17 -15.40
C TYR A 106 -0.84 -5.05 -14.69
N MET A 107 -1.37 -4.60 -13.56
CA MET A 107 -2.36 -5.33 -12.78
C MET A 107 -3.65 -5.58 -13.58
N PHE A 108 -4.05 -4.60 -14.39
CA PHE A 108 -5.36 -4.59 -15.06
C PHE A 108 -5.30 -4.41 -16.59
N GLY A 109 -4.11 -4.31 -17.20
CA GLY A 109 -3.96 -4.01 -18.62
C GLY A 109 -4.41 -5.12 -19.57
N ASP A 110 -4.39 -6.36 -19.11
CA ASP A 110 -4.79 -7.54 -19.88
C ASP A 110 -6.27 -7.94 -19.66
N LEU A 111 -7.07 -7.13 -18.97
CA LEU A 111 -8.49 -7.40 -18.69
C LEU A 111 -9.42 -7.20 -19.91
N LYS A 112 -8.97 -7.57 -21.12
CA LYS A 112 -9.71 -7.35 -22.37
C LYS A 112 -11.10 -8.02 -22.41
N ASP A 113 -11.39 -8.96 -21.51
CA ASP A 113 -12.65 -9.72 -21.48
C ASP A 113 -13.37 -9.67 -20.11
N GLY A 114 -13.39 -8.51 -19.44
CA GLY A 114 -14.07 -8.36 -18.15
C GLY A 114 -13.33 -9.03 -16.98
N GLY A 115 -12.00 -9.04 -17.07
CA GLY A 115 -11.14 -9.94 -16.32
C GLY A 115 -11.29 -9.89 -14.79
N VAL A 116 -11.08 -11.05 -14.19
CA VAL A 116 -11.16 -11.28 -12.74
C VAL A 116 -9.99 -10.56 -12.06
N MET A 117 -10.30 -9.78 -11.02
CA MET A 117 -9.29 -9.22 -10.13
C MET A 117 -8.52 -10.37 -9.47
N ASP A 118 -7.20 -10.40 -9.65
CA ASP A 118 -6.35 -11.51 -9.20
C ASP A 118 -5.17 -10.96 -8.38
N CYS A 119 -5.28 -11.07 -7.06
CA CYS A 119 -4.27 -10.54 -6.12
C CYS A 119 -2.90 -11.21 -6.30
N THR A 120 -2.86 -12.43 -6.85
CA THR A 120 -1.59 -13.17 -7.06
C THR A 120 -0.67 -12.56 -8.10
N LYS A 121 -1.21 -11.63 -8.91
CA LYS A 121 -0.42 -10.86 -9.89
C LYS A 121 0.31 -9.67 -9.27
N ALA A 122 0.05 -9.33 -8.02
CA ALA A 122 0.58 -8.12 -7.40
C ALA A 122 2.11 -8.03 -7.45
N ALA A 123 2.80 -9.11 -7.07
CA ALA A 123 4.27 -9.18 -7.12
C ALA A 123 4.81 -8.97 -8.54
N TRP A 124 4.20 -9.65 -9.52
CA TRP A 124 4.58 -9.54 -10.92
C TRP A 124 4.33 -8.14 -11.46
N ALA A 125 3.15 -7.57 -11.20
CA ALA A 125 2.79 -6.23 -11.64
C ALA A 125 3.70 -5.15 -11.04
N LEU A 126 4.10 -5.29 -9.77
CA LEU A 126 5.04 -4.40 -9.12
C LEU A 126 6.45 -4.48 -9.75
N ASN A 127 6.94 -5.69 -10.02
CA ASN A 127 8.21 -5.89 -10.72
C ASN A 127 8.20 -5.27 -12.13
N CYS A 128 7.13 -5.49 -12.90
CA CYS A 128 6.97 -4.87 -14.21
C CYS A 128 6.90 -3.34 -14.12
N ALA A 129 6.18 -2.79 -13.14
CA ALA A 129 6.07 -1.35 -12.94
C ALA A 129 7.42 -0.69 -12.63
N THR A 130 8.16 -1.22 -11.67
CA THR A 130 9.49 -0.71 -11.30
C THR A 130 10.50 -0.79 -12.44
N HIS A 131 10.36 -1.76 -13.35
CA HIS A 131 11.17 -1.80 -14.57
C HIS A 131 10.73 -0.77 -15.61
N ALA A 132 9.44 -0.62 -15.84
CA ALA A 132 8.88 0.27 -16.86
C ALA A 132 9.19 1.75 -16.59
N VAL A 133 9.30 2.13 -15.31
CA VAL A 133 9.56 3.52 -14.90
C VAL A 133 11.04 3.84 -14.69
N LYS A 134 11.97 2.92 -14.98
CA LYS A 134 13.41 3.05 -14.65
C LYS A 134 14.12 4.28 -15.22
N THR A 135 13.58 4.89 -16.28
CA THR A 135 14.13 6.11 -16.91
C THR A 135 13.52 7.40 -16.34
N LYS A 136 12.41 7.28 -15.61
CA LYS A 136 11.67 8.40 -15.00
C LYS A 136 11.85 8.47 -13.48
N VAL A 137 12.13 7.33 -12.86
CA VAL A 137 12.21 7.18 -11.41
C VAL A 137 13.58 6.62 -11.01
N PRO A 138 14.32 7.32 -10.12
CA PRO A 138 15.63 6.85 -9.68
C PRO A 138 15.52 5.58 -8.83
N LEU A 139 16.61 4.82 -8.71
CA LEU A 139 16.58 3.48 -8.13
C LEU A 139 16.15 3.47 -6.66
N ASP A 140 16.66 4.41 -5.88
CA ASP A 140 16.34 4.64 -4.47
C ASP A 140 14.85 4.85 -4.23
N GLN A 141 14.14 5.48 -5.18
CA GLN A 141 12.69 5.68 -5.13
C GLN A 141 11.87 4.51 -5.71
N ARG A 142 12.50 3.54 -6.37
CA ARG A 142 11.83 2.31 -6.87
C ARG A 142 11.99 1.13 -5.93
N MET A 143 13.14 1.02 -5.28
CA MET A 143 13.46 -0.11 -4.40
C MET A 143 12.73 -0.08 -3.05
N VAL A 144 12.05 1.03 -2.77
CA VAL A 144 11.21 1.23 -1.59
C VAL A 144 10.01 0.30 -1.55
N PHE A 145 9.46 -0.06 -2.71
CA PHE A 145 8.21 -0.80 -2.78
C PHE A 145 8.47 -2.27 -2.46
N VAL A 146 7.71 -2.81 -1.52
CA VAL A 146 7.73 -4.22 -1.16
C VAL A 146 6.36 -4.84 -1.37
N HIS A 147 6.38 -6.14 -1.62
CA HIS A 147 5.19 -6.98 -1.68
C HIS A 147 5.29 -8.04 -0.59
N ILE A 148 4.18 -8.30 0.10
CA ILE A 148 4.02 -9.32 1.14
C ILE A 148 2.78 -10.13 0.79
N GLY A 149 2.87 -11.46 0.85
CA GLY A 149 1.73 -12.35 0.61
C GLY A 149 1.79 -13.09 -0.72
N VAL A 150 0.61 -13.44 -1.27
CA VAL A 150 0.44 -14.37 -2.40
C VAL A 150 -0.05 -13.73 -3.68
#